data_AF-A0A355FYS1-F1
#
_entry.id   AF-A0A355FYS1-F1
#
_cell.length_a   1.000
_cell.length_b   1.000
_cell.length_c   1.000
_cell.angle_alpha   90.00
_cell.angle_beta   90.00
_cell.angle_gamma   90.00
#
_symmetry.space_group_name_H-M   'P 1'
#
loop_
_entity.id
_entity.type
_entity.pdbx_description
1 polymer ?
#
loop_
_entity_poly.entity_id
_entity_poly.type
_entity_poly.pdbx_seq_one_letter_code
_entity_poly.pdbx_strand_id
1 'polypeptide(L)'
;MVIITNISAKAEHFVKANGRELIRRFANPDLYTPSKQPTSVFMAGSPGAGKTEVSKRLIERFADQPPVRIDADEIRELFEDYDGANAHLFQNACTIGVNKLLDYVIAKNINFILDGTFAYAHAMKNIERSLNHERQVVIYYIFQSPSTAWKFTQAREINEGRRVTRDVFINAFLAAQKNVTRAKLEFQDRIELNLIVKNFTSNKESFFSNIDCLDLLLPEMYSREELEKIL
;
A
#
# COMPACT_ATOMS: atom_id res chain seq x y z
N MET A 1 9.98 28.71 5.58
CA MET A 1 8.89 28.11 6.38
C MET A 1 7.51 28.44 5.80
N VAL A 2 7.16 29.71 5.59
CA VAL A 2 5.83 30.15 5.09
C VAL A 2 5.43 29.51 3.74
N ILE A 3 6.35 29.41 2.77
CA ILE A 3 6.07 28.81 1.45
C ILE A 3 5.76 27.31 1.55
N ILE A 4 6.53 26.58 2.39
CA ILE A 4 6.34 25.13 2.60
C ILE A 4 4.99 24.85 3.25
N THR A 5 4.62 25.61 4.27
CA THR A 5 3.31 25.48 4.94
C THR A 5 2.15 25.75 3.98
N ASN A 6 2.35 26.66 3.02
CA ASN A 6 1.34 27.00 2.02
C ASN A 6 1.10 25.84 1.02
N ILE A 7 2.16 25.16 0.55
CA ILE A 7 2.05 24.04 -0.39
C ILE A 7 1.29 22.87 0.23
N SER A 8 1.68 22.42 1.43
CA SER A 8 1.00 21.32 2.13
C SER A 8 -0.46 21.65 2.42
N ALA A 9 -0.75 22.87 2.89
CA ALA A 9 -2.12 23.31 3.15
C ALA A 9 -2.97 23.40 1.86
N LYS A 10 -2.40 23.92 0.76
CA LYS A 10 -3.04 23.97 -0.57
C LYS A 10 -3.40 22.56 -1.04
N ALA A 11 -2.48 21.60 -0.92
CA ALA A 11 -2.73 20.20 -1.29
C ALA A 11 -3.84 19.55 -0.45
N GLU A 12 -3.83 19.75 0.87
CA GLU A 12 -4.90 19.25 1.73
C GLU A 12 -6.25 19.86 1.39
N HIS A 13 -6.30 21.18 1.18
CA HIS A 13 -7.52 21.88 0.77
C HIS A 13 -8.03 21.34 -0.58
N PHE A 14 -7.13 21.16 -1.55
CA PHE A 14 -7.45 20.61 -2.86
C PHE A 14 -8.14 19.23 -2.74
N VAL A 15 -7.56 18.28 -2.01
CA VAL A 15 -8.18 16.94 -1.86
C VAL A 15 -9.50 17.00 -1.10
N LYS A 16 -9.59 17.85 -0.06
CA LYS A 16 -10.82 18.03 0.72
C LYS A 16 -11.97 18.55 -0.16
N ALA A 17 -11.70 19.55 -0.99
CA ALA A 17 -12.67 20.18 -1.88
C ALA A 17 -13.04 19.31 -3.12
N ASN A 18 -12.09 18.54 -3.64
CA ASN A 18 -12.25 17.82 -4.92
C ASN A 18 -12.57 16.31 -4.76
N GLY A 19 -13.21 15.91 -3.65
CA GLY A 19 -13.50 14.49 -3.38
C GLY A 19 -14.29 13.77 -4.48
N ARG A 20 -15.23 14.46 -5.14
CA ARG A 20 -15.98 13.90 -6.29
C ARG A 20 -15.09 13.63 -7.49
N GLU A 21 -14.15 14.52 -7.77
CA GLU A 21 -13.20 14.37 -8.87
C GLU A 21 -12.23 13.22 -8.59
N LEU A 22 -11.74 13.08 -7.35
CA LEU A 22 -10.94 11.92 -6.95
C LEU A 22 -11.70 10.61 -7.22
N ILE A 23 -12.98 10.53 -6.81
CA ILE A 23 -13.81 9.35 -7.07
C ILE A 23 -13.97 9.13 -8.58
N ARG A 24 -14.29 10.17 -9.36
CA ARG A 24 -14.46 10.05 -10.81
C ARG A 24 -13.18 9.55 -11.49
N ARG A 25 -12.01 9.99 -11.03
CA ARG A 25 -10.71 9.62 -11.61
C ARG A 25 -10.25 8.22 -11.22
N PHE A 26 -10.34 7.85 -9.94
CA PHE A 26 -9.77 6.59 -9.44
C PHE A 26 -10.80 5.47 -9.27
N ALA A 27 -12.05 5.82 -8.95
CA ALA A 27 -13.11 4.88 -8.59
C ALA A 27 -14.40 5.16 -9.39
N ASN A 28 -14.25 5.43 -10.69
CA ASN A 28 -15.34 5.84 -11.57
C ASN A 28 -16.57 4.91 -11.45
N PRO A 29 -17.75 5.42 -11.03
CA PRO A 29 -18.98 4.62 -10.88
C PRO A 29 -19.43 3.91 -12.17
N ASP A 30 -19.05 4.42 -13.34
CA ASP A 30 -19.38 3.82 -14.64
C ASP A 30 -18.49 2.61 -14.97
N LEU A 31 -17.35 2.48 -14.29
CA LEU A 31 -16.35 1.43 -14.54
C LEU A 31 -16.30 0.38 -13.42
N TYR A 32 -16.64 0.77 -12.19
CA TYR A 32 -16.55 -0.08 -11.01
C TYR A 32 -17.92 -0.38 -10.43
N THR A 33 -18.29 -1.65 -10.40
CA THR A 33 -19.60 -2.11 -9.95
C THR A 33 -19.55 -2.71 -8.54
N PRO A 34 -20.64 -2.62 -7.75
CA PRO A 34 -20.74 -3.30 -6.47
C PRO A 34 -20.64 -4.83 -6.60
N SER A 35 -19.93 -5.47 -5.68
CA SER A 35 -19.91 -6.92 -5.50
C SER A 35 -20.90 -7.32 -4.39
N LYS A 36 -21.52 -8.50 -4.55
CA LYS A 36 -22.32 -9.13 -3.49
C LYS A 36 -21.45 -9.67 -2.36
N GLN A 37 -20.20 -9.99 -2.66
CA GLN A 37 -19.19 -10.46 -1.72
C GLN A 37 -17.93 -9.62 -1.94
N PRO A 38 -17.92 -8.37 -1.45
CA PRO A 38 -16.84 -7.45 -1.73
C PRO A 38 -15.54 -7.88 -1.04
N THR A 39 -14.42 -7.79 -1.77
CA THR A 39 -13.09 -8.09 -1.24
C THR A 39 -12.29 -6.80 -0.98
N SER A 40 -11.62 -6.76 0.16
CA SER A 40 -10.63 -5.76 0.54
C SER A 40 -9.25 -6.40 0.48
N VAL A 41 -8.43 -5.98 -0.48
CA VAL A 41 -7.05 -6.45 -0.61
C VAL A 41 -6.10 -5.38 -0.07
N PHE A 42 -5.20 -5.76 0.84
CA PHE A 42 -4.17 -4.89 1.38
C PHE A 42 -2.80 -5.38 0.92
N MET A 43 -2.08 -4.55 0.16
CA MET A 43 -0.68 -4.83 -0.15
C MET A 43 0.19 -4.46 1.06
N ALA A 44 1.24 -5.24 1.29
CA ALA A 44 2.20 -5.01 2.35
C ALA A 44 3.63 -5.32 1.90
N GLY A 45 4.61 -4.63 2.46
CA GLY A 45 6.03 -4.81 2.13
C GLY A 45 6.78 -3.49 1.96
N SER A 46 8.10 -3.53 2.05
CA SER A 46 8.97 -2.36 1.96
C SER A 46 8.88 -1.66 0.58
N PRO A 47 9.29 -0.39 0.47
CA PRO A 47 9.56 0.23 -0.83
C PRO A 47 10.48 -0.67 -1.68
N GLY A 48 10.28 -0.72 -3.00
CA GLY A 48 11.07 -1.57 -3.88
C GLY A 48 10.84 -3.09 -3.76
N ALA A 49 9.93 -3.56 -2.89
CA ALA A 49 9.59 -4.99 -2.80
C ALA A 49 8.82 -5.55 -4.02
N GLY A 50 8.33 -4.67 -4.91
CA GLY A 50 7.59 -5.08 -6.11
C GLY A 50 6.07 -5.25 -5.90
N LYS A 51 5.49 -4.51 -4.94
CA LYS A 51 4.04 -4.52 -4.65
C LYS A 51 3.18 -4.08 -5.84
N THR A 52 3.56 -2.98 -6.50
CA THR A 52 2.82 -2.41 -7.63
C THR A 52 2.67 -3.36 -8.82
N GLU A 53 3.68 -4.18 -9.07
CA GLU A 53 3.60 -5.23 -10.09
C GLU A 53 2.57 -6.30 -9.69
N VAL A 54 2.62 -6.76 -8.44
CA VAL A 54 1.70 -7.78 -7.93
C VAL A 54 0.27 -7.25 -7.87
N SER A 55 0.05 -6.02 -7.40
CA SER A 55 -1.27 -5.41 -7.31
C SER A 55 -1.93 -5.27 -8.68
N LYS A 56 -1.16 -4.91 -9.72
CA LYS A 56 -1.64 -4.91 -11.11
C LYS A 56 -2.03 -6.30 -11.60
N ARG A 57 -1.19 -7.32 -11.37
CA ARG A 57 -1.54 -8.72 -11.70
C ARG A 57 -2.77 -9.23 -10.94
N LEU A 58 -2.98 -8.76 -9.70
CA LEU A 58 -4.13 -9.17 -8.89
C LEU A 58 -5.46 -8.64 -9.43
N ILE A 59 -5.47 -7.49 -10.13
CA ILE A 59 -6.69 -6.94 -10.76
C ILE A 59 -7.30 -7.98 -11.71
N GLU A 60 -6.46 -8.70 -12.47
CA GLU A 60 -6.89 -9.72 -13.43
C GLU A 60 -7.63 -10.89 -12.79
N ARG A 61 -7.42 -11.14 -11.49
CA ARG A 61 -8.10 -12.22 -10.74
C ARG A 61 -9.56 -11.91 -10.41
N PHE A 62 -9.97 -10.65 -10.53
CA PHE A 62 -11.34 -10.23 -10.24
C PHE A 62 -12.26 -10.31 -11.46
N ALA A 63 -11.78 -10.86 -12.58
CA ALA A 63 -12.55 -11.09 -13.80
C ALA A 63 -13.45 -9.89 -14.16
N ASP A 64 -14.78 -10.08 -14.14
CA ASP A 64 -15.77 -9.10 -14.55
C ASP A 64 -16.05 -7.99 -13.52
N GLN A 65 -15.46 -8.06 -12.31
CA GLN A 65 -15.66 -7.08 -11.24
C GLN A 65 -14.31 -6.52 -10.72
N PRO A 66 -13.53 -5.86 -11.59
CA PRO A 66 -12.19 -5.40 -11.26
C PRO A 66 -12.20 -4.49 -10.02
N PRO A 67 -11.18 -4.58 -9.14
CA PRO A 67 -11.10 -3.77 -7.95
C PRO A 67 -10.56 -2.37 -8.28
N VAL A 68 -10.98 -1.39 -7.50
CA VAL A 68 -10.32 -0.09 -7.48
C VAL A 68 -8.94 -0.26 -6.83
N ARG A 69 -7.86 -0.04 -7.59
CA ARG A 69 -6.51 0.06 -7.01
C ARG A 69 -6.30 1.47 -6.47
N ILE A 70 -6.04 1.58 -5.17
CA ILE A 70 -5.83 2.84 -4.46
C ILE A 70 -4.35 2.92 -4.11
N ASP A 71 -3.64 3.90 -4.69
CA ASP A 71 -2.22 4.14 -4.46
C ASP A 71 -2.00 5.61 -4.10
N ALA A 72 -1.32 5.86 -2.98
CA ALA A 72 -0.99 7.22 -2.53
C ALA A 72 -0.05 7.95 -3.50
N ASP A 73 0.74 7.22 -4.29
CA ASP A 73 1.64 7.82 -5.28
C ASP A 73 0.87 8.36 -6.47
N GLU A 74 -0.14 7.64 -6.97
CA GLU A 74 -0.99 8.09 -8.07
C GLU A 74 -1.85 9.31 -7.68
N ILE A 75 -2.29 9.38 -6.42
CA ILE A 75 -2.98 10.56 -5.89
C ILE A 75 -2.03 11.76 -5.83
N ARG A 76 -0.73 11.53 -5.58
CA ARG A 76 0.25 12.60 -5.45
C ARG A 76 0.51 13.32 -6.78
N GLU A 77 0.41 12.60 -7.89
CA GLU A 77 0.53 13.16 -9.25
C GLU A 77 -0.58 14.16 -9.60
N LEU A 78 -1.63 14.29 -8.78
CA LEU A 78 -2.67 15.31 -8.97
C LEU A 78 -2.24 16.71 -8.54
N PHE A 79 -1.21 16.83 -7.72
CA PHE A 79 -0.81 18.11 -7.18
C PHE A 79 0.13 18.84 -8.13
N GLU A 80 -0.28 20.03 -8.56
CA GLU A 80 0.49 20.92 -9.44
C GLU A 80 1.91 21.17 -8.93
N ASP A 81 2.07 21.34 -7.61
CA ASP A 81 3.35 21.66 -6.98
C ASP A 81 4.22 20.41 -6.68
N TYR A 82 3.81 19.20 -7.11
CA TYR A 82 4.56 17.96 -6.85
C TYR A 82 5.68 17.73 -7.89
N ASP A 83 6.91 17.51 -7.42
CA ASP A 83 8.10 17.33 -8.27
C ASP A 83 8.87 16.02 -8.00
N GLY A 84 8.30 15.10 -7.21
CA GLY A 84 8.98 13.89 -6.77
C GLY A 84 9.79 14.11 -5.49
N ALA A 85 10.73 15.05 -5.49
CA ALA A 85 11.66 15.29 -4.38
C ALA A 85 10.94 15.83 -3.12
N ASN A 86 9.86 16.57 -3.32
CA ASN A 86 9.05 17.15 -2.27
C ASN A 86 7.89 16.25 -1.79
N ALA A 87 7.91 14.95 -2.09
CA ALA A 87 6.83 14.00 -1.76
C ALA A 87 6.35 14.07 -0.30
N HIS A 88 7.27 14.34 0.64
CA HIS A 88 6.99 14.48 2.06
C HIS A 88 5.96 15.59 2.37
N LEU A 89 5.90 16.65 1.55
CA LEU A 89 4.95 17.76 1.72
C LEU A 89 3.49 17.37 1.43
N PHE A 90 3.28 16.29 0.68
CA PHE A 90 1.96 15.87 0.22
C PHE A 90 1.42 14.65 0.98
N GLN A 91 2.16 14.12 1.95
CA GLN A 91 1.82 12.88 2.65
C GLN A 91 0.43 12.94 3.32
N ASN A 92 0.10 14.06 3.99
CA ASN A 92 -1.20 14.25 4.62
C ASN A 92 -2.33 14.33 3.59
N ALA A 93 -2.14 15.11 2.52
CA ALA A 93 -3.12 15.25 1.45
C ALA A 93 -3.40 13.90 0.76
N CYS A 94 -2.35 13.12 0.49
CA CYS A 94 -2.48 11.76 -0.05
C CYS A 94 -3.25 10.84 0.90
N THR A 95 -2.96 10.92 2.20
CA THR A 95 -3.67 10.13 3.23
C THR A 95 -5.16 10.47 3.26
N ILE A 96 -5.52 11.75 3.17
CA ILE A 96 -6.92 12.20 3.05
C ILE A 96 -7.55 11.62 1.77
N GLY A 97 -6.83 11.64 0.65
CA GLY A 97 -7.32 11.11 -0.63
C GLY A 97 -7.57 9.61 -0.58
N VAL A 98 -6.62 8.84 -0.05
CA VAL A 98 -6.76 7.40 0.18
C VAL A 98 -7.99 7.11 1.04
N ASN A 99 -8.16 7.83 2.16
CA ASN A 99 -9.31 7.64 3.04
C ASN A 99 -10.64 7.95 2.35
N LYS A 100 -10.72 9.02 1.55
CA LYS A 100 -11.93 9.33 0.75
C LYS A 100 -12.28 8.23 -0.24
N LEU A 101 -11.28 7.66 -0.91
CA LEU A 101 -11.48 6.55 -1.84
C LEU A 101 -11.91 5.29 -1.11
N LEU A 102 -11.26 4.95 0.01
CA LEU A 102 -11.65 3.83 0.87
C LEU A 102 -13.08 4.00 1.38
N ASP A 103 -13.46 5.19 1.84
CA ASP A 103 -14.81 5.50 2.29
C ASP A 103 -15.84 5.20 1.20
N TYR A 104 -15.56 5.66 -0.01
CA TYR A 104 -16.43 5.46 -1.15
C TYR A 104 -16.57 3.98 -1.54
N VAL A 105 -15.46 3.26 -1.76
CA VAL A 105 -15.51 1.86 -2.23
C VAL A 105 -16.09 0.92 -1.18
N ILE A 106 -15.87 1.19 0.11
CA ILE A 106 -16.47 0.43 1.20
C ILE A 106 -17.98 0.69 1.24
N ALA A 107 -18.42 1.95 1.21
CA ALA A 107 -19.84 2.30 1.25
C ALA A 107 -20.63 1.78 0.02
N LYS A 108 -19.94 1.59 -1.12
CA LYS A 108 -20.53 1.08 -2.37
C LYS A 108 -20.34 -0.42 -2.59
N ASN A 109 -19.74 -1.14 -1.65
CA ASN A 109 -19.40 -2.57 -1.81
C ASN A 109 -18.58 -2.86 -3.08
N ILE A 110 -17.71 -1.93 -3.47
CA ILE A 110 -16.80 -2.10 -4.61
C ILE A 110 -15.54 -2.79 -4.12
N ASN A 111 -15.03 -3.78 -4.86
CA ASN A 111 -13.75 -4.43 -4.56
C ASN A 111 -12.61 -3.40 -4.56
N PHE A 112 -11.61 -3.53 -3.69
CA PHE A 112 -10.45 -2.64 -3.74
C PHE A 112 -9.13 -3.35 -3.45
N ILE A 113 -8.05 -2.80 -4.00
CA ILE A 113 -6.68 -3.11 -3.63
C ILE A 113 -6.05 -1.83 -3.09
N LEU A 114 -5.66 -1.81 -1.82
CA LEU A 114 -4.88 -0.72 -1.24
C LEU A 114 -3.40 -1.02 -1.45
N ASP A 115 -2.79 -0.36 -2.45
CA ASP A 115 -1.38 -0.48 -2.78
C ASP A 115 -0.55 0.43 -1.88
N GLY A 116 -0.14 -0.11 -0.74
CA GLY A 116 0.65 0.58 0.26
C GLY A 116 1.70 -0.34 0.88
N THR A 117 2.55 0.22 1.74
CA THR A 117 3.54 -0.58 2.47
C THR A 117 2.94 -1.36 3.63
N PHE A 118 1.71 -1.02 4.06
CA PHE A 118 1.09 -1.49 5.30
C PHE A 118 1.82 -1.07 6.59
N ALA A 119 2.79 -0.15 6.48
CA ALA A 119 3.60 0.37 7.58
C ALA A 119 2.96 1.56 8.33
N TYR A 120 1.67 1.83 8.12
CA TYR A 120 0.98 2.99 8.68
C TYR A 120 0.18 2.64 9.95
N ALA A 121 0.05 3.58 10.88
CA ALA A 121 -0.52 3.35 12.20
C ALA A 121 -1.99 2.87 12.18
N HIS A 122 -2.75 3.23 11.15
CA HIS A 122 -4.17 2.91 11.02
C HIS A 122 -4.46 1.61 10.25
N ALA A 123 -3.45 0.78 9.96
CA ALA A 123 -3.61 -0.45 9.20
C ALA A 123 -4.66 -1.41 9.81
N MET A 124 -4.61 -1.62 11.13
CA MET A 124 -5.58 -2.50 11.81
C MET A 124 -7.00 -1.94 11.77
N LYS A 125 -7.17 -0.62 11.89
CA LYS A 125 -8.47 0.04 11.78
C LYS A 125 -9.09 -0.13 10.39
N ASN A 126 -8.28 -0.13 9.34
CA ASN A 126 -8.75 -0.38 7.97
C ASN A 126 -9.18 -1.84 7.75
N ILE A 127 -8.50 -2.80 8.39
CA ILE A 127 -8.96 -4.20 8.42
C ILE A 127 -10.28 -4.30 9.16
N GLU A 128 -10.33 -3.82 10.41
CA GLU A 128 -11.51 -3.87 11.27
C GLU A 128 -12.73 -3.25 10.56
N ARG A 129 -12.53 -2.09 9.94
CA ARG A 129 -13.56 -1.44 9.14
C ARG A 129 -14.03 -2.31 7.97
N SER A 130 -13.13 -2.96 7.24
CA SER A 130 -13.52 -3.86 6.15
C SER A 130 -14.34 -5.03 6.66
N LEU A 131 -13.92 -5.63 7.78
CA LEU A 131 -14.64 -6.74 8.40
C LEU A 131 -16.03 -6.34 8.92
N ASN A 132 -16.16 -5.14 9.49
CA ASN A 132 -17.45 -4.60 9.97
C ASN A 132 -18.43 -4.32 8.82
N HIS A 133 -17.95 -4.21 7.59
CA HIS A 133 -18.74 -4.12 6.37
C HIS A 133 -18.89 -5.48 5.66
N GLU A 134 -18.66 -6.59 6.38
CA GLU A 134 -18.84 -7.98 5.89
C GLU A 134 -18.03 -8.30 4.63
N ARG A 135 -16.87 -7.64 4.48
CA ARG A 135 -15.98 -7.82 3.34
C ARG A 135 -15.03 -8.98 3.59
N GLN A 136 -14.70 -9.73 2.53
CA GLN A 136 -13.53 -10.61 2.57
C GLN A 136 -12.27 -9.76 2.68
N VAL A 137 -11.35 -10.10 3.59
CA VAL A 137 -10.12 -9.33 3.79
C VAL A 137 -8.92 -10.20 3.49
N VAL A 138 -8.09 -9.76 2.55
CA VAL A 138 -6.89 -10.46 2.11
C VAL A 138 -5.69 -9.53 2.20
N ILE A 139 -4.62 -9.97 2.86
CA ILE A 139 -3.34 -9.27 2.90
C ILE A 139 -2.38 -10.01 1.98
N TYR A 140 -1.74 -9.28 1.06
CA TYR A 140 -0.60 -9.79 0.29
C TYR A 140 0.69 -9.14 0.78
N TYR A 141 1.46 -9.87 1.58
CA TYR A 141 2.78 -9.43 2.01
C TYR A 141 3.84 -9.86 1.02
N ILE A 142 4.53 -8.88 0.44
CA ILE A 142 5.57 -9.09 -0.55
C ILE A 142 6.92 -8.91 0.14
N PHE A 143 7.66 -10.00 0.26
CA PHE A 143 9.00 -10.01 0.80
C PHE A 143 10.04 -9.97 -0.32
N GLN A 144 10.99 -9.05 -0.17
CA GLN A 144 12.23 -8.98 -0.92
C GLN A 144 13.36 -8.71 0.07
N SER A 145 14.53 -9.32 -0.15
CA SER A 145 15.74 -9.04 0.63
C SER A 145 15.96 -7.52 0.72
N PRO A 146 16.28 -6.97 1.92
CA PRO A 146 16.35 -5.53 2.13
C PRO A 146 17.31 -4.84 1.16
N SER A 147 18.51 -5.39 0.95
CA SER A 147 19.52 -4.82 0.05
C SER A 147 19.03 -4.75 -1.40
N THR A 148 18.27 -5.73 -1.87
CA THR A 148 17.70 -5.72 -3.23
C THR A 148 16.54 -4.74 -3.34
N ALA A 149 15.61 -4.74 -2.37
CA ALA A 149 14.49 -3.80 -2.32
C ALA A 149 14.99 -2.34 -2.22
N TRP A 150 16.08 -2.11 -1.51
CA TRP A 150 16.73 -0.81 -1.41
C TRP A 150 17.33 -0.35 -2.74
N LYS A 151 18.07 -1.22 -3.45
CA LYS A 151 18.56 -0.93 -4.81
C LYS A 151 17.43 -0.53 -5.76
N PHE A 152 16.30 -1.24 -5.72
CA PHE A 152 15.14 -0.86 -6.54
C PHE A 152 14.50 0.46 -6.10
N THR A 153 14.50 0.75 -4.80
CA THR A 153 14.04 2.04 -4.28
C THR A 153 14.92 3.18 -4.80
N GLN A 154 16.24 3.02 -4.79
CA GLN A 154 17.20 3.99 -5.34
C GLN A 154 17.05 4.15 -6.85
N ALA A 155 16.88 3.05 -7.60
CA ALA A 155 16.66 3.11 -9.05
C ALA A 155 15.36 3.85 -9.39
N ARG A 156 14.30 3.66 -8.60
CA ARG A 156 13.03 4.38 -8.74
C ARG A 156 13.19 5.87 -8.45
N GLU A 157 13.99 6.26 -7.46
CA GLU A 157 14.29 7.67 -7.19
C GLU A 157 14.95 8.37 -8.39
N ILE A 158 15.86 7.68 -9.10
CA ILE A 158 16.49 8.21 -10.31
C ILE A 158 15.49 8.38 -11.46
N ASN A 159 14.58 7.41 -11.64
CA ASN A 159 13.65 7.40 -12.77
C ASN A 159 12.40 8.29 -12.55
N GLU A 160 11.90 8.35 -11.32
CA GLU A 160 10.61 8.97 -10.97
C GLU A 160 10.75 10.17 -10.01
N GLY A 161 11.96 10.50 -9.57
CA GLY A 161 12.24 11.63 -8.67
C GLY A 161 11.77 11.46 -7.23
N ARG A 162 11.03 10.39 -6.89
CA ARG A 162 10.54 10.16 -5.53
C ARG A 162 11.67 9.74 -4.59
N ARG A 163 12.13 10.69 -3.77
CA ARG A 163 13.15 10.43 -2.76
C ARG A 163 12.61 9.66 -1.56
N VAL A 164 13.24 8.53 -1.24
CA VAL A 164 12.98 7.74 -0.03
C VAL A 164 14.27 7.65 0.77
N THR A 165 14.28 8.22 1.97
CA THR A 165 15.47 8.13 2.82
C THR A 165 15.64 6.71 3.37
N ARG A 166 16.88 6.36 3.70
CA ARG A 166 17.23 5.08 4.32
C ARG A 166 16.40 4.80 5.58
N ASP A 167 16.24 5.79 6.45
CA ASP A 167 15.42 5.66 7.66
C ASP A 167 13.95 5.38 7.35
N VAL A 168 13.37 6.08 6.35
CA VAL A 168 12.00 5.84 5.91
C VAL A 168 11.85 4.42 5.36
N PHE A 169 12.82 3.94 4.61
CA PHE A 169 12.84 2.57 4.12
C PHE A 169 12.90 1.54 5.26
N ILE A 170 13.84 1.68 6.19
CA ILE A 170 14.02 0.76 7.34
C ILE A 170 12.76 0.74 8.21
N ASN A 171 12.22 1.93 8.51
CA ASN A 171 10.96 2.07 9.24
C ASN A 171 9.83 1.33 8.52
N ALA A 172 9.68 1.53 7.22
CA ALA A 172 8.62 0.89 6.44
C ALA A 172 8.80 -0.63 6.36
N PHE A 173 10.03 -1.13 6.24
CA PHE A 173 10.33 -2.56 6.22
C PHE A 173 9.88 -3.23 7.52
N LEU A 174 10.36 -2.74 8.66
CA LEU A 174 10.07 -3.33 9.98
C LEU A 174 8.59 -3.17 10.36
N ALA A 175 8.01 -2.00 10.11
CA ALA A 175 6.62 -1.72 10.46
C ALA A 175 5.64 -2.53 9.59
N ALA A 176 5.94 -2.76 8.30
CA ALA A 176 5.11 -3.61 7.45
C ALA A 176 5.03 -5.04 8.01
N GLN A 177 6.18 -5.64 8.31
CA GLN A 177 6.24 -6.98 8.90
C GLN A 177 5.49 -7.05 10.22
N LYS A 178 5.79 -6.12 11.14
CA LYS A 178 5.12 -6.04 12.46
C LYS A 178 3.60 -5.92 12.33
N ASN A 179 3.13 -5.07 11.43
CA ASN A 179 1.69 -4.85 11.24
C ASN A 179 1.01 -6.07 10.62
N VAL A 180 1.65 -6.75 9.66
CA VAL A 180 1.11 -7.99 9.08
C VAL A 180 1.02 -9.10 10.11
N THR A 181 2.09 -9.34 10.89
CA THR A 181 2.08 -10.32 11.98
C THR A 181 1.00 -9.99 13.00
N ARG A 182 0.88 -8.71 13.40
CA ARG A 182 -0.19 -8.26 14.30
C ARG A 182 -1.58 -8.52 13.71
N ALA A 183 -1.80 -8.21 12.44
CA ALA A 183 -3.10 -8.42 11.79
C ALA A 183 -3.53 -9.89 11.84
N LYS A 184 -2.63 -10.82 11.49
CA LYS A 184 -2.96 -12.25 11.51
C LYS A 184 -3.22 -12.76 12.94
N LEU A 185 -2.47 -12.27 13.93
CA LEU A 185 -2.73 -12.58 15.34
C LEU A 185 -4.07 -12.04 15.85
N GLU A 186 -4.41 -10.79 15.50
CA GLU A 186 -5.59 -10.08 16.02
C GLU A 186 -6.89 -10.57 15.37
N PHE A 187 -6.87 -10.85 14.06
CA PHE A 187 -8.07 -11.21 13.29
C PHE A 187 -8.16 -12.68 12.89
N GLN A 188 -7.07 -13.45 13.03
CA GLN A 188 -7.05 -14.91 12.84
C GLN A 188 -7.67 -15.34 11.50
N ASP A 189 -8.70 -16.18 11.55
CA ASP A 189 -9.38 -16.76 10.37
C ASP A 189 -10.35 -15.78 9.69
N ARG A 190 -10.56 -14.59 10.29
CA ARG A 190 -11.37 -13.54 9.65
C ARG A 190 -10.64 -12.85 8.51
N ILE A 191 -9.32 -13.07 8.38
CA ILE A 191 -8.51 -12.53 7.29
C ILE A 191 -7.65 -13.63 6.68
N GLU A 192 -7.35 -13.48 5.40
CA GLU A 192 -6.33 -14.28 4.72
C GLU A 192 -5.01 -13.51 4.68
N LEU A 193 -3.92 -14.20 4.99
CA LEU A 193 -2.57 -13.68 4.81
C LEU A 193 -1.84 -14.49 3.76
N ASN A 194 -1.52 -13.88 2.63
CA ASN A 194 -0.71 -14.45 1.57
C ASN A 194 0.70 -13.86 1.59
N LEU A 195 1.71 -14.71 1.43
CA LEU A 195 3.12 -14.31 1.34
C LEU A 195 3.64 -14.58 -0.08
N ILE A 196 4.29 -13.58 -0.67
CA ILE A 196 5.07 -13.73 -1.89
C ILE A 196 6.51 -13.40 -1.57
N VAL A 197 7.40 -14.39 -1.71
CA VAL A 197 8.85 -14.21 -1.59
C VAL A 197 9.43 -14.05 -2.98
N LYS A 198 9.92 -12.86 -3.31
CA LYS A 198 10.57 -12.58 -4.60
C LYS A 198 12.07 -12.78 -4.51
N ASN A 199 12.66 -13.41 -5.51
CA ASN A 199 14.10 -13.42 -5.73
C ASN A 199 14.40 -12.88 -7.13
N PHE A 200 14.67 -11.59 -7.24
CA PHE A 200 14.91 -10.93 -8.53
C PHE A 200 16.19 -11.41 -9.21
N THR A 201 17.21 -11.82 -8.46
CA THR A 201 18.47 -12.32 -9.02
C THR A 201 18.27 -13.61 -9.83
N SER A 202 17.34 -14.45 -9.40
CA SER A 202 17.01 -15.72 -10.09
C SER A 202 15.71 -15.67 -10.89
N ASN A 203 15.02 -14.53 -10.90
CA ASN A 203 13.68 -14.36 -11.45
C ASN A 203 12.67 -15.42 -10.95
N LYS A 204 12.78 -15.82 -9.68
CA LYS A 204 11.89 -16.79 -9.03
C LYS A 204 10.97 -16.08 -8.04
N GLU A 205 9.72 -16.54 -7.97
CA GLU A 205 8.78 -16.18 -6.91
C GLU A 205 8.25 -17.44 -6.22
N SER A 206 8.19 -17.41 -4.89
CA SER A 206 7.49 -18.41 -4.09
C SER A 206 6.21 -17.80 -3.54
N PHE A 207 5.11 -18.53 -3.64
CA PHE A 207 3.80 -18.12 -3.15
C PHE A 207 3.33 -19.07 -2.04
N PHE A 208 2.97 -18.50 -0.89
CA PHE A 208 2.38 -19.22 0.22
C PHE A 208 1.02 -18.59 0.52
N SER A 209 -0.04 -19.40 0.45
CA SER A 209 -1.40 -18.93 0.59
C SER A 209 -1.94 -19.14 2.01
N ASN A 210 -2.70 -18.17 2.50
CA ASN A 210 -3.39 -18.17 3.79
C ASN A 210 -2.55 -18.75 4.95
N ILE A 211 -1.38 -18.16 5.16
CA ILE A 211 -0.41 -18.58 6.16
C ILE A 211 -0.81 -18.11 7.55
N ASP A 212 -0.53 -18.92 8.57
CA ASP A 212 -0.82 -18.57 9.97
C ASP A 212 0.31 -17.81 10.64
N CYS A 213 1.56 -18.14 10.29
CA CYS A 213 2.75 -17.53 10.90
C CYS A 213 3.72 -17.08 9.82
N LEU A 214 3.91 -15.76 9.71
CA LEU A 214 4.82 -15.15 8.76
C LEU A 214 6.28 -15.53 9.04
N ASP A 215 6.67 -15.53 10.32
CA ASP A 215 8.06 -15.67 10.74
C ASP A 215 8.65 -17.05 10.43
N LEU A 216 7.82 -18.10 10.31
CA LEU A 216 8.25 -19.45 9.93
C LEU A 216 8.58 -19.61 8.44
N LEU A 217 8.10 -18.70 7.60
CA LEU A 217 8.21 -18.78 6.15
C LEU A 217 9.11 -17.70 5.56
N LEU A 218 9.52 -16.72 6.38
CA LEU A 218 10.46 -15.70 5.96
C LEU A 218 11.87 -16.29 5.82
N PRO A 219 12.58 -16.00 4.71
CA PRO A 219 13.95 -16.46 4.54
C PRO A 219 14.90 -15.92 5.61
N GLU A 220 14.67 -14.68 6.05
CA GLU A 220 15.49 -13.99 7.04
C GLU A 220 14.66 -12.91 7.75
N MET A 221 14.93 -12.74 9.03
CA MET A 221 14.39 -11.67 9.87
C MET A 221 15.49 -10.65 10.12
N TYR A 222 15.16 -9.37 10.13
CA TYR A 222 16.14 -8.32 10.34
C TYR A 222 15.75 -7.42 11.50
N SER A 223 16.71 -7.13 12.35
CA SER A 223 16.68 -6.00 13.27
C SER A 223 16.99 -4.69 12.54
N ARG A 224 16.68 -3.57 13.18
CA ARG A 224 17.10 -2.25 12.71
C ARG A 224 18.62 -2.16 12.51
N GLU A 225 19.39 -2.65 13.47
CA GLU A 225 20.86 -2.57 13.45
C GLU A 225 21.47 -3.36 12.29
N GLU A 226 20.89 -4.51 11.95
CA GLU A 226 21.31 -5.29 10.77
C GLU A 226 20.99 -4.55 9.47
N LEU A 227 19.78 -3.97 9.36
CA LEU A 227 19.40 -3.15 8.21
C LEU A 227 20.33 -1.93 8.06
N GLU A 228 20.68 -1.27 9.16
CA GLU A 228 21.61 -0.15 9.19
C GLU A 228 23.07 -0.52 8.87
N LYS A 229 23.41 -1.81 8.82
CA LYS A 229 24.72 -2.29 8.35
C LYS A 229 24.73 -2.65 6.87
N ILE A 230 23.62 -3.19 6.33
CA ILE A 230 23.58 -3.78 4.98
C ILE A 230 23.02 -2.86 3.88
N LEU A 231 22.45 -1.71 4.25
CA LEU A 231 21.80 -0.76 3.32
C LEU A 231 22.67 0.44 2.91
#